data_AF-W8JRP1-F1
#
_entry.id   AF-W8JRP1-F1
#
_cell.length_a   1.000
_cell.length_b   1.000
_cell.length_c   1.000
_cell.angle_alpha   90.00
_cell.angle_beta   90.00
_cell.angle_gamma   90.00
#
_symmetry.space_group_name_H-M   'P 1'
#
loop_
_entity.id
_entity.type
_entity.pdbx_description
1 polymer ?
#
loop_
_entity_poly.entity_id
_entity_poly.type
_entity_poly.pdbx_seq_one_letter_code
_entity_poly.pdbx_strand_id
1 'polypeptide(L)'
;MALKDTAKKMRDLLESIQHDLDKAEKGNKAAAQRVRTDSIKLEKIAKLYRKESIKAEKAGLMKRKPAIKKTAAKKPIKTTAKKTAAKAKPKIRTSAKKAPVKAKGKKGSKSHLLRK
;
A
#
# COMPACT_ATOMS: atom_id res chain seq x y z
N MET A 1 -3.68 -20.58 9.63
CA MET A 1 -4.67 -20.98 8.61
C MET A 1 -3.90 -21.52 7.42
N ALA A 2 -4.43 -22.48 6.66
CA ALA A 2 -3.76 -22.87 5.43
C ALA A 2 -3.88 -21.71 4.44
N LEU A 3 -2.85 -21.47 3.63
CA LEU A 3 -2.83 -20.39 2.64
C LEU A 3 -4.08 -20.40 1.72
N LYS A 4 -4.65 -21.59 1.50
CA LYS A 4 -5.88 -21.80 0.75
C LYS A 4 -7.11 -21.17 1.43
N ASP A 5 -7.23 -21.27 2.75
CA ASP A 5 -8.35 -20.71 3.50
C ASP A 5 -8.30 -19.18 3.52
N THR A 6 -7.10 -18.62 3.71
CA THR A 6 -6.87 -17.18 3.64
C THR A 6 -7.15 -16.63 2.23
N ALA A 7 -6.76 -17.38 1.20
CA ALA A 7 -7.08 -17.04 -0.19
C ALA A 7 -8.59 -17.07 -0.47
N LYS A 8 -9.31 -18.06 0.05
CA LYS A 8 -10.77 -18.14 -0.10
C LYS A 8 -11.46 -16.96 0.58
N LYS A 9 -11.13 -16.67 1.84
CA LYS A 9 -11.64 -15.49 2.56
C LYS A 9 -11.36 -14.18 1.83
N MET A 10 -10.20 -14.05 1.20
CA MET A 10 -9.86 -12.87 0.42
C MET A 10 -10.73 -12.75 -0.84
N ARG A 11 -11.06 -13.86 -1.51
CA ARG A 11 -11.97 -13.87 -2.67
C ARG A 11 -13.40 -13.51 -2.27
N ASP A 12 -13.94 -14.16 -1.25
CA ASP A 12 -15.31 -13.92 -0.78
C ASP A 12 -15.50 -12.44 -0.40
N LEU A 13 -14.48 -11.85 0.23
CA LEU A 13 -14.51 -10.45 0.64
C LEU A 13 -14.34 -9.46 -0.54
N LEU A 14 -13.65 -9.86 -1.61
CA LEU A 14 -13.58 -9.06 -2.83
C LEU A 14 -14.93 -9.08 -3.58
N GLU A 15 -15.61 -10.22 -3.60
CA GLU A 15 -16.92 -10.36 -4.22
C GLU A 15 -18.00 -9.55 -3.48
N SER A 16 -17.97 -9.53 -2.14
CA SER A 16 -18.85 -8.67 -1.35
C SER A 16 -18.59 -7.18 -1.58
N ILE A 17 -17.32 -6.77 -1.68
CA ILE A 17 -16.94 -5.40 -2.00
C ILE A 17 -17.44 -5.01 -3.39
N GLN A 18 -17.31 -5.89 -4.39
CA GLN A 18 -17.79 -5.63 -5.75
C GLN A 18 -19.30 -5.35 -5.76
N HIS A 19 -20.09 -6.19 -5.10
CA HIS A 19 -21.54 -6.00 -4.98
C HIS A 19 -21.94 -4.71 -4.27
N ASP A 20 -21.19 -4.30 -3.25
CA ASP A 20 -21.48 -3.06 -2.53
C ASP A 20 -20.95 -1.82 -3.27
N LEU A 21 -19.93 -1.95 -4.13
CA LEU A 21 -19.50 -0.90 -5.05
C LEU A 21 -20.61 -0.59 -6.07
N ASP A 22 -21.21 -1.60 -6.68
CA ASP A 22 -22.33 -1.39 -7.64
C ASP A 22 -23.52 -0.64 -7.00
N LYS A 23 -23.77 -0.88 -5.71
CA LYS A 23 -24.80 -0.16 -4.94
C LYS A 23 -24.35 1.24 -4.54
N ALA A 24 -23.08 1.40 -4.20
CA ALA A 24 -22.50 2.70 -3.84
C ALA A 24 -22.52 3.67 -5.01
N GLU A 25 -22.23 3.19 -6.23
CA GLU A 25 -22.31 3.97 -7.47
C GLU A 25 -23.74 4.46 -7.74
N LYS A 26 -24.75 3.65 -7.40
CA LYS A 26 -26.18 4.03 -7.45
C LYS A 26 -26.60 5.01 -6.34
N GLY A 27 -25.67 5.53 -5.55
CA GLY A 27 -25.92 6.52 -4.49
C GLY A 27 -26.27 5.93 -3.12
N ASN A 28 -26.11 4.62 -2.91
CA ASN A 28 -26.36 4.01 -1.60
C ASN A 28 -25.21 4.30 -0.61
N LYS A 29 -25.42 5.26 0.27
CA LYS A 29 -24.45 5.68 1.31
C LYS A 29 -24.06 4.54 2.27
N ALA A 30 -24.97 3.63 2.59
CA ALA A 30 -24.68 2.51 3.47
C ALA A 30 -23.73 1.50 2.81
N ALA A 31 -23.93 1.23 1.52
CA ALA A 31 -23.04 0.37 0.74
C ALA A 31 -21.64 1.00 0.63
N ALA A 32 -21.54 2.31 0.37
CA ALA A 32 -20.27 3.02 0.37
C ALA A 32 -19.54 2.91 1.73
N GLN A 33 -20.28 2.97 2.84
CA GLN A 33 -19.70 2.78 4.16
C GLN A 33 -19.25 1.34 4.41
N ARG A 34 -19.99 0.34 3.92
CA ARG A 34 -19.56 -1.07 3.98
C ARG A 34 -18.27 -1.29 3.20
N VAL A 35 -18.16 -0.77 1.97
CA VAL A 35 -16.92 -0.81 1.17
C VAL A 35 -15.74 -0.19 1.92
N ARG A 36 -15.93 0.93 2.63
CA ARG A 36 -14.88 1.52 3.49
C ARG A 36 -14.46 0.57 4.60
N THR A 37 -15.41 -0.08 5.28
CA THR A 37 -15.07 -1.04 6.34
C THR A 37 -14.41 -2.31 5.80
N ASP A 38 -14.87 -2.81 4.66
CA ASP A 38 -14.37 -4.05 4.07
C ASP A 38 -13.00 -3.86 3.42
N SER A 39 -12.68 -2.68 2.90
CA SER A 39 -11.31 -2.36 2.46
C SER A 39 -10.28 -2.45 3.59
N ILE A 40 -10.65 -2.03 4.82
CA ILE A 40 -9.80 -2.19 6.01
C ILE A 40 -9.63 -3.67 6.37
N LYS A 41 -10.69 -4.48 6.25
CA LYS A 41 -10.61 -5.94 6.49
C LYS A 41 -9.75 -6.63 5.43
N LEU A 42 -9.91 -6.24 4.16
CA LEU A 42 -9.11 -6.74 3.04
C LEU A 42 -7.63 -6.48 3.26
N GLU A 43 -7.26 -5.28 3.72
CA GLU A 43 -5.87 -4.96 4.03
C GLU A 43 -5.27 -5.90 5.09
N LYS A 44 -6.03 -6.19 6.16
CA LYS A 44 -5.58 -7.12 7.22
C LYS A 44 -5.36 -8.53 6.67
N ILE A 45 -6.32 -9.05 5.90
CA ILE A 45 -6.24 -10.39 5.29
C ILE A 45 -5.10 -10.44 4.27
N ALA A 46 -4.93 -9.41 3.44
CA ALA A 46 -3.86 -9.33 2.45
C ALA A 46 -2.47 -9.35 3.10
N LYS A 47 -2.29 -8.63 4.23
CA LYS A 47 -1.04 -8.68 5.01
C LYS A 47 -0.78 -10.08 5.58
N LEU A 48 -1.81 -10.78 6.06
CA LEU A 48 -1.70 -12.17 6.53
C LEU A 48 -1.34 -13.11 5.38
N TYR A 49 -2.05 -13.03 4.26
CA TYR A 49 -1.78 -13.82 3.06
C TYR A 49 -0.34 -13.63 2.58
N ARG A 50 0.16 -12.39 2.53
CA ARG A 50 1.56 -12.13 2.16
C ARG A 50 2.56 -12.82 3.09
N LYS A 51 2.31 -12.80 4.40
CA LYS A 51 3.17 -13.48 5.39
C LYS A 51 3.09 -15.00 5.24
N GLU A 52 1.90 -15.55 5.07
CA GLU A 52 1.67 -16.99 4.88
C GLU A 52 2.25 -17.49 3.56
N SER A 53 2.15 -16.69 2.49
CA SER A 53 2.72 -16.97 1.16
C SER A 53 4.23 -17.04 1.19
N ILE A 54 4.89 -16.05 1.81
CA ILE A 54 6.34 -16.08 1.98
C ILE A 54 6.78 -17.26 2.86
N LYS A 55 6.03 -17.57 3.93
CA LYS A 55 6.32 -18.74 4.77
C LYS A 55 6.14 -20.05 4.00
N ALA A 56 5.12 -20.19 3.17
CA ALA A 56 4.88 -21.39 2.36
C ALA A 56 5.94 -21.58 1.26
N GLU A 57 6.39 -20.48 0.63
CA GLU A 57 7.52 -20.51 -0.32
C GLU A 57 8.83 -20.88 0.39
N LYS A 58 9.11 -20.28 1.55
CA LYS A 58 10.30 -20.60 2.36
C LYS A 58 10.28 -22.00 2.96
N ALA A 59 9.11 -22.52 3.31
CA ALA A 59 8.91 -23.89 3.77
C ALA A 59 8.98 -24.93 2.63
N GLY A 60 9.24 -24.50 1.40
CA GLY A 60 9.38 -25.38 0.25
C GLY A 60 8.09 -26.05 -0.20
N LEU A 61 6.93 -25.64 0.33
CA LEU A 61 5.62 -26.20 -0.05
C LEU A 61 5.14 -25.70 -1.42
N MET A 62 5.76 -24.63 -1.93
CA MET A 62 5.58 -24.18 -3.31
C MET A 62 6.89 -24.43 -4.09
N LYS A 63 7.27 -25.70 -4.27
CA LYS A 63 8.26 -26.07 -5.29
C LYS A 63 7.67 -25.76 -6.67
N ARG A 64 7.80 -24.51 -7.12
CA ARG A 64 7.70 -24.20 -8.54
C ARG A 64 8.88 -24.91 -9.21
N LYS A 65 8.59 -25.78 -10.19
CA LYS A 65 9.62 -26.37 -11.06
C LYS A 65 10.56 -25.23 -11.49
N PRO A 66 11.88 -25.37 -11.29
CA PRO A 66 12.81 -24.33 -11.69
C PRO A 66 12.62 -24.08 -13.17
N ALA A 67 12.27 -22.83 -13.52
CA ALA A 67 12.33 -22.39 -14.89
C ALA A 67 13.78 -22.63 -15.35
N ILE A 68 13.93 -23.52 -16.33
CA ILE A 68 15.19 -23.88 -16.95
C ILE A 68 15.90 -22.58 -17.33
N LYS A 69 16.98 -22.24 -16.60
CA LYS A 69 17.91 -21.20 -17.02
C LYS A 69 18.52 -21.69 -18.33
N LYS A 70 18.01 -21.19 -19.46
CA LYS A 70 18.78 -21.21 -20.71
C LYS A 70 20.01 -20.36 -20.47
N THR A 71 21.12 -21.04 -20.22
CA THR A 71 22.47 -20.52 -20.32
C THR A 71 22.66 -19.96 -21.73
N ALA A 72 22.49 -18.65 -21.91
CA ALA A 72 23.03 -17.96 -23.06
C ALA A 72 24.54 -17.82 -22.83
N ALA A 73 25.29 -18.46 -23.72
CA ALA A 73 26.71 -18.64 -23.67
C ALA A 73 27.49 -17.32 -23.54
N LYS A 74 28.57 -17.38 -22.75
CA LYS A 74 29.66 -16.42 -22.81
C LYS A 74 30.22 -16.38 -24.23
N LYS A 75 30.34 -15.19 -24.82
CA LYS A 75 31.50 -14.83 -25.64
C LYS A 75 32.03 -13.47 -25.16
N PRO A 76 33.34 -13.34 -24.90
CA PRO A 76 33.96 -12.08 -24.51
C PRO A 76 34.11 -11.20 -25.76
N ILE A 77 34.25 -9.87 -25.62
CA ILE A 77 35.22 -9.05 -26.36
C ILE A 77 35.07 -7.55 -26.02
N LYS A 78 36.23 -6.99 -25.63
CA LYS A 78 36.78 -5.63 -25.78
C LYS A 78 36.07 -4.41 -25.18
N THR A 79 36.67 -3.97 -24.08
CA THR A 79 37.13 -2.60 -23.80
C THR A 79 37.07 -1.60 -24.97
N THR A 80 36.34 -0.52 -24.77
CA THR A 80 36.71 0.82 -25.26
C THR A 80 36.33 1.86 -24.21
N ALA A 81 37.35 2.34 -23.51
CA ALA A 81 37.28 3.59 -22.77
C ALA A 81 37.42 4.75 -23.76
N LYS A 82 36.52 5.75 -23.71
CA LYS A 82 36.91 7.18 -23.67
C LYS A 82 35.71 8.14 -23.57
N LYS A 83 35.71 8.84 -22.43
CA LYS A 83 35.69 10.31 -22.23
C LYS A 83 34.47 11.16 -22.65
N THR A 84 34.32 12.16 -21.76
CA THR A 84 33.58 13.44 -21.86
C THR A 84 32.10 13.34 -21.49
N ALA A 85 31.48 14.22 -20.70
CA ALA A 85 31.87 15.55 -20.30
C ALA A 85 31.35 15.88 -18.89
N ALA A 86 32.17 16.61 -18.13
CA ALA A 86 31.72 17.42 -17.00
C ALA A 86 31.02 18.68 -17.54
N LYS A 87 29.85 19.01 -16.97
CA LYS A 87 29.20 20.34 -16.89
C LYS A 87 28.04 20.19 -15.87
N ALA A 88 28.21 20.65 -14.63
CA ALA A 88 27.68 21.93 -14.09
C ALA A 88 26.13 21.95 -14.12
N LYS A 89 25.31 22.15 -13.07
CA LYS A 89 25.32 22.86 -11.75
C LYS A 89 23.92 22.55 -11.11
N PRO A 90 23.45 23.16 -9.99
CA PRO A 90 24.03 23.40 -8.68
C PRO A 90 23.12 22.93 -7.52
N LYS A 91 23.70 22.78 -6.33
CA LYS A 91 22.99 22.73 -5.04
C LYS A 91 22.77 24.17 -4.58
N ILE A 92 21.55 24.71 -4.63
CA ILE A 92 21.17 25.91 -3.86
C ILE A 92 19.82 25.67 -3.20
N ARG A 93 19.86 25.72 -1.86
CA ARG A 93 18.73 25.73 -0.94
C ARG A 93 17.90 26.99 -1.19
N THR A 94 16.63 26.83 -1.52
CA THR A 94 15.64 27.90 -1.33
C THR A 94 14.90 27.65 -0.02
N SER A 95 15.45 28.25 1.03
CA SER A 95 14.73 28.54 2.27
C SER A 95 13.67 29.60 2.00
N ALA A 96 12.41 29.18 1.85
CA ALA A 96 11.27 30.07 2.01
C ALA A 96 10.01 29.25 2.27
N LYS A 97 9.63 29.11 3.55
CA LYS A 97 8.23 29.21 4.01
C LYS A 97 8.16 29.19 5.54
N LYS A 98 8.07 30.42 6.07
CA LYS A 98 7.21 30.90 7.15
C LYS A 98 7.10 30.04 8.42
N ALA A 99 7.61 30.64 9.50
CA ALA A 99 7.37 30.30 10.89
C ALA A 99 5.87 30.19 11.24
N PRO A 100 5.49 29.28 12.16
CA PRO A 100 4.34 29.48 13.02
C PRO A 100 4.81 30.02 14.38
N VAL A 101 4.45 31.29 14.61
CA VAL A 101 4.49 31.98 15.90
C VAL A 101 3.70 31.20 16.96
N LYS A 102 4.32 31.00 18.14
CA LYS A 102 3.64 30.63 19.39
C LYS A 102 2.99 31.87 20.01
N ALA A 103 1.69 31.81 20.30
CA ALA A 103 1.02 32.47 21.43
C ALA A 103 -0.41 31.90 21.51
N LYS A 104 -0.74 30.96 22.41
CA LYS A 104 -1.18 31.18 23.81
C LYS A 104 -2.30 32.25 23.93
N GLY A 105 -3.55 31.79 24.01
CA GLY A 105 -4.72 32.59 24.36
C GLY A 105 -5.75 31.74 25.11
N LYS A 106 -6.06 32.15 26.34
CA LYS A 106 -6.91 31.52 27.36
C LYS A 106 -8.38 31.93 27.17
N LYS A 107 -9.29 31.07 27.65
CA LYS A 107 -10.62 31.34 28.25
C LYS A 107 -11.72 32.06 27.43
N GLY A 108 -12.85 31.35 27.30
CA GLY A 108 -14.23 31.88 27.28
C GLY A 108 -15.20 30.68 27.36
N SER A 109 -15.87 30.41 28.50
CA SER A 109 -17.19 30.95 28.88
C SER A 109 -18.26 30.47 27.86
N LYS A 110 -19.25 29.62 28.17
CA LYS A 110 -20.22 29.65 29.27
C LYS A 110 -20.99 28.31 29.32
N SER A 111 -21.23 27.82 30.53
CA SER A 111 -22.39 27.01 30.93
C SER A 111 -23.71 27.67 30.54
N HIS A 112 -24.77 26.92 30.19
CA HIS A 112 -26.14 27.03 30.77
C HIS A 112 -27.16 26.10 30.07
N LEU A 113 -28.19 25.68 30.82
CA LEU A 113 -29.41 24.89 30.47
C LEU A 113 -29.22 23.36 30.37
N LEU A 114 -29.41 22.57 31.43
CA LEU A 114 -30.67 22.35 32.17
C LEU A 114 -31.90 22.33 31.25
N ARG A 115 -32.30 21.13 30.80
CA ARG A 115 -33.70 20.83 30.50
C ARG A 115 -34.23 19.95 31.63
N LYS A 116 -35.22 20.52 32.32
CA LYS A 116 -36.14 19.85 33.25
C LYS A 116 -36.85 18.69 32.57
#